data_AF-A0A926HK11-F1
#
_entry.id   AF-A0A926HK11-F1
#
_cell.length_a   1.000
_cell.length_b   1.000
_cell.length_c   1.000
_cell.angle_alpha   90.00
_cell.angle_beta   90.00
_cell.angle_gamma   90.00
#
_symmetry.space_group_name_H-M   'P 1'
#
loop_
_entity.id
_entity.type
_entity.pdbx_description
1 polymer ?
#
loop_
_entity_poly.entity_id
_entity_poly.type
_entity_poly.pdbx_seq_one_letter_code
_entity_poly.pdbx_strand_id
1 'polypeptide(L)'
;YSNETGHYNTATGRLALCSNVSGESNTATGYYALRFTTSSDNTAHGYAALYFNTSGDRHVADGHHALYSNTTGYSNTAVGYGALSENTIGGNNTAIGYATASAIYNVNNTNCTFLGYGSDEVLDGINLTNSTALGNSSRITGNNQVRIGNSTIMSIGGYQNWTSISDERFKKEIKENVPGLEFINKLKPVTYHLDVTGISKFLHEAGSENPLLDREEEKDPGEKYIHEKEQIVYTGFIAQDVEAAAIESGYDFSGIDKPQNESSLYGLRYAEFVVPLVKAVQELSAENNAIRKTNEELMIRLEKLEQVTVINAASLQEQQTLQTVVVTTENNIPLLWQNAPNPFTGRTNIQYYVPENVSSSYIIISAQNGNVIFSFQTATGYGSVELNASVLPPGAYQYSLMVNGQVADTKQMLIGK
;
A
#
# COMPACT_ATOMS: atom_id res chain seq x y z
N TYR A 1 -27.94 -40.30 -57.84
CA TYR A 1 -27.67 -40.71 -56.45
C TYR A 1 -26.70 -41.87 -56.54
N SER A 2 -25.50 -41.76 -55.98
CA SER A 2 -24.45 -42.78 -56.06
C SER A 2 -24.09 -43.36 -54.69
N ASN A 3 -25.09 -43.68 -53.87
CA ASN A 3 -24.88 -44.38 -52.61
C ASN A 3 -24.64 -45.86 -52.90
N GLU A 4 -23.42 -46.32 -52.65
CA GLU A 4 -22.99 -47.68 -52.96
C GLU A 4 -23.20 -48.62 -51.77
N THR A 5 -22.89 -48.18 -50.53
CA THR A 5 -22.97 -49.03 -49.33
C THR A 5 -23.59 -48.37 -48.09
N GLY A 6 -23.90 -47.07 -48.11
CA GLY A 6 -24.43 -46.36 -46.94
C GLY A 6 -25.92 -46.63 -46.68
N HIS A 7 -26.31 -46.83 -45.42
CA HIS A 7 -27.70 -47.07 -45.01
C HIS A 7 -28.29 -45.92 -44.18
N TYR A 8 -29.62 -45.88 -44.03
CA TYR A 8 -30.36 -44.96 -43.15
C TYR A 8 -30.22 -43.45 -43.43
N ASN A 9 -29.95 -43.07 -44.69
CA ASN A 9 -29.83 -41.68 -45.08
C ASN A 9 -31.17 -41.06 -45.53
N THR A 10 -31.42 -39.79 -45.19
CA THR A 10 -32.53 -38.98 -45.70
C THR A 10 -31.99 -37.83 -46.53
N ALA A 11 -32.43 -37.69 -47.79
CA ALA A 11 -31.96 -36.64 -48.71
C ALA A 11 -33.13 -35.89 -49.37
N THR A 12 -33.26 -34.60 -49.10
CA THR A 12 -34.31 -33.74 -49.66
C THR A 12 -33.71 -32.47 -50.26
N GLY A 13 -33.72 -32.35 -51.59
CA GLY A 13 -33.17 -31.20 -52.31
C GLY A 13 -32.28 -31.60 -53.48
N ARG A 14 -32.11 -30.71 -54.46
CA ARG A 14 -31.30 -31.01 -55.64
C ARG A 14 -29.83 -31.21 -55.24
N LEU A 15 -29.28 -32.36 -55.59
CA LEU A 15 -27.90 -32.78 -55.32
C LEU A 15 -27.54 -32.95 -53.82
N ALA A 16 -28.55 -33.08 -52.94
CA ALA A 16 -28.33 -33.50 -51.55
C ALA A 16 -27.84 -34.96 -51.50
N LEU A 17 -26.77 -35.24 -50.74
CA LEU A 17 -26.13 -36.57 -50.62
C LEU A 17 -25.81 -37.24 -51.97
N CYS A 18 -25.65 -36.48 -53.06
CA CYS A 18 -25.63 -37.07 -54.40
C CYS A 18 -24.41 -37.94 -54.67
N SER A 19 -23.28 -37.62 -54.00
CA SER A 19 -21.99 -38.29 -54.12
C SER A 19 -21.60 -39.01 -52.83
N ASN A 20 -22.56 -39.31 -51.93
CA ASN A 20 -22.28 -40.13 -50.75
C ASN A 20 -21.95 -41.56 -51.20
N VAL A 21 -20.80 -42.12 -50.81
CA VAL A 21 -20.38 -43.48 -51.21
C VAL A 21 -20.73 -44.51 -50.12
N SER A 22 -20.30 -44.26 -48.89
CA SER A 22 -20.37 -45.22 -47.76
C SER A 22 -20.99 -44.67 -46.47
N GLY A 23 -21.29 -43.37 -46.38
CA GLY A 23 -21.76 -42.74 -45.15
C GLY A 23 -23.16 -43.20 -44.74
N GLU A 24 -23.39 -43.41 -43.45
CA GLU A 24 -24.65 -43.90 -42.88
C GLU A 24 -25.33 -42.86 -41.97
N SER A 25 -26.65 -43.00 -41.77
CA SER A 25 -27.42 -42.21 -40.80
C SER A 25 -27.37 -40.68 -40.99
N ASN A 26 -27.15 -40.22 -42.23
CA ASN A 26 -27.10 -38.79 -42.54
C ASN A 26 -28.48 -38.23 -42.90
N THR A 27 -28.77 -37.01 -42.45
CA THR A 27 -29.96 -36.24 -42.86
C THR A 27 -29.52 -34.98 -43.61
N ALA A 28 -29.82 -34.88 -44.90
CA ALA A 28 -29.48 -33.74 -45.74
C ALA A 28 -30.73 -33.11 -46.35
N THR A 29 -31.02 -31.85 -45.99
CA THR A 29 -32.14 -31.08 -46.55
C THR A 29 -31.66 -29.73 -47.07
N GLY A 30 -31.67 -29.55 -48.39
CA GLY A 30 -31.21 -28.33 -49.04
C GLY A 30 -30.52 -28.58 -50.38
N TYR A 31 -30.37 -27.54 -51.19
CA TYR A 31 -29.56 -27.65 -52.40
C TYR A 31 -28.09 -27.85 -52.00
N TYR A 32 -27.46 -28.91 -52.52
CA TYR A 32 -26.07 -29.28 -52.21
C TYR A 32 -25.74 -29.64 -50.75
N ALA A 33 -26.73 -29.85 -49.88
CA ALA A 33 -26.48 -30.31 -48.51
C ALA A 33 -25.77 -31.68 -48.50
N LEU A 34 -24.65 -31.81 -47.77
CA LEU A 34 -23.81 -33.02 -47.70
C LEU A 34 -23.49 -33.62 -49.08
N ARG A 35 -23.16 -32.79 -50.07
CA ARG A 35 -22.98 -33.25 -51.45
C ARG A 35 -21.86 -34.29 -51.57
N PHE A 36 -20.71 -34.00 -50.97
CA PHE A 36 -19.51 -34.85 -51.00
C PHE A 36 -19.23 -35.37 -49.60
N THR A 37 -19.64 -36.61 -49.31
CA THR A 37 -19.40 -37.21 -48.00
C THR A 37 -19.08 -38.70 -48.07
N THR A 38 -18.17 -39.15 -47.22
CA THR A 38 -18.00 -40.57 -46.87
C THR A 38 -18.26 -40.83 -45.38
N SER A 39 -18.70 -39.79 -44.65
CA SER A 39 -18.88 -39.74 -43.20
C SER A 39 -20.32 -40.08 -42.78
N SER A 40 -20.48 -40.41 -41.51
CA SER A 40 -21.75 -40.87 -40.92
C SER A 40 -22.24 -39.94 -39.81
N ASP A 41 -23.52 -40.09 -39.48
CA ASP A 41 -24.20 -39.39 -38.37
C ASP A 41 -24.26 -37.85 -38.51
N ASN A 42 -24.31 -37.33 -39.74
CA ASN A 42 -24.37 -35.88 -39.98
C ASN A 42 -25.79 -35.37 -40.27
N THR A 43 -26.14 -34.22 -39.70
CA THR A 43 -27.36 -33.48 -40.03
C THR A 43 -27.00 -32.17 -40.72
N ALA A 44 -27.45 -32.00 -41.96
CA ALA A 44 -27.25 -30.80 -42.78
C ALA A 44 -28.60 -30.23 -43.24
N HIS A 45 -28.92 -29.02 -42.81
CA HIS A 45 -30.07 -28.25 -43.26
C HIS A 45 -29.60 -26.91 -43.84
N GLY A 46 -29.99 -26.60 -45.07
CA GLY A 46 -29.65 -25.34 -45.73
C GLY A 46 -28.88 -25.49 -47.05
N TYR A 47 -28.68 -24.37 -47.73
CA TYR A 47 -27.93 -24.31 -48.99
C TYR A 47 -26.45 -24.62 -48.73
N ALA A 48 -25.94 -25.68 -49.35
CA ALA A 48 -24.56 -26.15 -49.27
C ALA A 48 -24.01 -26.26 -47.82
N ALA A 49 -24.88 -26.63 -46.87
CA ALA A 49 -24.45 -27.04 -45.53
C ALA A 49 -23.62 -28.34 -45.62
N LEU A 50 -22.46 -28.39 -44.95
CA LEU A 50 -21.51 -29.52 -44.99
C LEU A 50 -21.11 -29.95 -46.42
N TYR A 51 -20.87 -29.00 -47.32
CA TYR A 51 -20.67 -29.28 -48.74
C TYR A 51 -19.45 -30.18 -49.05
N PHE A 52 -18.31 -29.94 -48.38
CA PHE A 52 -17.04 -30.66 -48.60
C PHE A 52 -16.66 -31.67 -47.50
N ASN A 53 -17.60 -32.14 -46.68
CA ASN A 53 -17.30 -33.08 -45.58
C ASN A 53 -16.78 -34.44 -46.04
N THR A 54 -15.46 -34.59 -46.15
CA THR A 54 -14.87 -35.82 -46.66
C THR A 54 -14.93 -36.98 -45.67
N SER A 55 -14.55 -36.79 -44.40
CA SER A 55 -14.41 -37.88 -43.41
C SER A 55 -14.79 -37.49 -41.98
N GLY A 56 -15.50 -36.37 -41.79
CA GLY A 56 -15.89 -35.85 -40.49
C GLY A 56 -17.27 -36.32 -40.04
N ASP A 57 -17.36 -37.01 -38.90
CA ASP A 57 -18.62 -37.57 -38.39
C ASP A 57 -19.28 -36.69 -37.32
N ARG A 58 -20.59 -36.88 -37.13
CA ARG A 58 -21.39 -36.31 -36.02
C ARG A 58 -21.54 -34.79 -36.03
N HIS A 59 -21.73 -34.20 -37.20
CA HIS A 59 -21.99 -32.77 -37.33
C HIS A 59 -23.47 -32.42 -37.30
N VAL A 60 -23.76 -31.23 -36.79
CA VAL A 60 -25.04 -30.54 -36.98
C VAL A 60 -24.75 -29.22 -37.68
N ALA A 61 -25.21 -29.08 -38.92
CA ALA A 61 -25.09 -27.86 -39.72
C ALA A 61 -26.49 -27.38 -40.10
N ASP A 62 -26.92 -26.25 -39.57
CA ASP A 62 -28.22 -25.64 -39.86
C ASP A 62 -28.01 -24.19 -40.30
N GLY A 63 -28.01 -23.96 -41.62
CA GLY A 63 -27.79 -22.63 -42.19
C GLY A 63 -27.16 -22.69 -43.59
N HIS A 64 -27.24 -21.57 -44.31
CA HIS A 64 -26.56 -21.41 -45.59
C HIS A 64 -25.03 -21.40 -45.35
N HIS A 65 -24.29 -22.31 -46.00
CA HIS A 65 -22.83 -22.47 -45.83
C HIS A 65 -22.35 -22.81 -44.40
N ALA A 66 -23.22 -23.32 -43.53
CA ALA A 66 -22.77 -23.84 -42.24
C ALA A 66 -21.83 -25.05 -42.46
N LEU A 67 -20.61 -25.01 -41.87
CA LEU A 67 -19.56 -26.03 -42.04
C LEU A 67 -19.19 -26.35 -43.51
N TYR A 68 -19.20 -25.35 -44.39
CA TYR A 68 -19.03 -25.51 -45.84
C TYR A 68 -17.79 -26.32 -46.26
N SER A 69 -16.60 -26.00 -45.71
CA SER A 69 -15.30 -26.57 -46.05
C SER A 69 -14.74 -27.55 -45.00
N ASN A 70 -15.57 -28.11 -44.13
CA ASN A 70 -15.08 -29.10 -43.17
C ASN A 70 -14.60 -30.36 -43.90
N THR A 71 -13.39 -30.85 -43.61
CA THR A 71 -12.79 -32.01 -44.30
C THR A 71 -12.69 -33.24 -43.38
N THR A 72 -12.03 -33.10 -42.22
CA THR A 72 -11.79 -34.20 -41.27
C THR A 72 -12.18 -33.86 -39.82
N GLY A 73 -12.70 -32.66 -39.55
CA GLY A 73 -13.19 -32.31 -38.21
C GLY A 73 -14.37 -33.18 -37.81
N TYR A 74 -14.65 -33.32 -36.52
CA TYR A 74 -15.74 -34.18 -36.01
C TYR A 74 -16.51 -33.49 -34.88
N SER A 75 -17.78 -33.87 -34.68
CA SER A 75 -18.59 -33.41 -33.54
C SER A 75 -18.75 -31.88 -33.43
N ASN A 76 -18.88 -31.20 -34.57
CA ASN A 76 -19.15 -29.75 -34.61
C ASN A 76 -20.65 -29.44 -34.75
N THR A 77 -21.12 -28.44 -34.02
CA THR A 77 -22.46 -27.84 -34.17
C THR A 77 -22.32 -26.44 -34.76
N ALA A 78 -22.93 -26.18 -35.91
CA ALA A 78 -22.94 -24.88 -36.58
C ALA A 78 -24.38 -24.49 -36.93
N VAL A 79 -24.87 -23.40 -36.36
CA VAL A 79 -26.23 -22.90 -36.59
C VAL A 79 -26.17 -21.43 -36.99
N GLY A 80 -26.53 -21.14 -38.24
CA GLY A 80 -26.51 -19.80 -38.83
C GLY A 80 -25.80 -19.71 -40.17
N TYR A 81 -25.95 -18.56 -40.85
CA TYR A 81 -25.30 -18.30 -42.13
C TYR A 81 -23.77 -18.26 -41.95
N GLY A 82 -23.04 -19.12 -42.67
CA GLY A 82 -21.57 -19.14 -42.64
C GLY A 82 -20.93 -19.56 -41.32
N ALA A 83 -21.70 -20.10 -40.37
CA ALA A 83 -21.15 -20.55 -39.09
C ALA A 83 -20.13 -21.69 -39.32
N LEU A 84 -18.90 -21.52 -38.81
CA LEU A 84 -17.76 -22.46 -38.98
C LEU A 84 -17.49 -22.84 -40.46
N SER A 85 -17.76 -21.93 -41.40
CA SER A 85 -17.70 -22.19 -42.85
C SER A 85 -16.37 -22.81 -43.30
N GLU A 86 -15.23 -22.42 -42.74
CA GLU A 86 -13.90 -22.91 -43.14
C GLU A 86 -13.17 -23.75 -42.08
N ASN A 87 -13.89 -24.36 -41.13
CA ASN A 87 -13.26 -25.26 -40.16
C ASN A 87 -12.88 -26.59 -40.82
N THR A 88 -11.61 -26.82 -41.13
CA THR A 88 -11.16 -27.98 -41.94
C THR A 88 -10.90 -29.25 -41.14
N ILE A 89 -10.18 -29.20 -40.01
CA ILE A 89 -9.78 -30.37 -39.19
C ILE A 89 -10.31 -30.29 -37.75
N GLY A 90 -10.66 -29.10 -37.27
CA GLY A 90 -11.04 -28.85 -35.88
C GLY A 90 -12.33 -29.55 -35.44
N GLY A 91 -12.35 -30.10 -34.21
CA GLY A 91 -13.47 -30.87 -33.68
C GLY A 91 -14.07 -30.34 -32.37
N ASN A 92 -15.26 -30.83 -32.01
CA ASN A 92 -15.97 -30.48 -30.78
C ASN A 92 -16.28 -28.97 -30.61
N ASN A 93 -16.55 -28.26 -31.71
CA ASN A 93 -16.87 -26.84 -31.66
C ASN A 93 -18.38 -26.60 -31.71
N THR A 94 -18.84 -25.54 -31.05
CA THR A 94 -20.21 -25.04 -31.17
C THR A 94 -20.17 -23.60 -31.66
N ALA A 95 -20.80 -23.31 -32.79
CA ALA A 95 -20.96 -21.95 -33.31
C ALA A 95 -22.42 -21.66 -33.61
N ILE A 96 -22.97 -20.61 -33.01
CA ILE A 96 -24.35 -20.20 -33.19
C ILE A 96 -24.39 -18.69 -33.48
N GLY A 97 -24.81 -18.33 -34.68
CA GLY A 97 -24.88 -16.94 -35.13
C GLY A 97 -24.56 -16.75 -36.62
N TYR A 98 -24.74 -15.53 -37.10
CA TYR A 98 -24.36 -15.14 -38.46
C TYR A 98 -22.84 -14.90 -38.53
N ALA A 99 -22.17 -15.51 -39.51
CA ALA A 99 -20.73 -15.39 -39.78
C ALA A 99 -19.83 -15.68 -38.56
N THR A 100 -20.30 -16.52 -37.63
CA THR A 100 -19.56 -16.89 -36.42
C THR A 100 -18.42 -17.86 -36.75
N ALA A 101 -17.20 -17.55 -36.33
CA ALA A 101 -16.00 -18.34 -36.61
C ALA A 101 -15.83 -18.68 -38.12
N SER A 102 -16.20 -17.73 -39.00
CA SER A 102 -16.23 -17.87 -40.47
C SER A 102 -14.88 -17.60 -41.15
N ALA A 103 -13.75 -17.75 -40.45
CA ALA A 103 -12.42 -17.30 -40.90
C ALA A 103 -12.03 -17.86 -42.28
N ILE A 104 -11.17 -17.14 -43.01
CA ILE A 104 -10.94 -17.35 -44.46
C ILE A 104 -9.91 -18.47 -44.76
N TYR A 105 -9.14 -18.98 -43.77
CA TYR A 105 -8.14 -20.05 -44.02
C TYR A 105 -7.80 -20.93 -42.79
N ASN A 106 -7.95 -22.26 -42.93
CA ASN A 106 -7.27 -23.33 -42.16
C ASN A 106 -7.23 -23.17 -40.62
N VAL A 107 -8.38 -22.92 -40.00
CA VAL A 107 -8.52 -22.91 -38.53
C VAL A 107 -8.89 -24.29 -38.01
N ASN A 108 -8.01 -24.90 -37.20
CA ASN A 108 -8.21 -26.19 -36.53
C ASN A 108 -8.70 -26.00 -35.10
N ASN A 109 -9.69 -25.12 -34.90
CA ASN A 109 -10.23 -24.83 -33.58
C ASN A 109 -10.77 -26.11 -32.94
N THR A 110 -10.52 -26.34 -31.65
CA THR A 110 -10.95 -27.57 -30.96
C THR A 110 -11.48 -27.28 -29.56
N ASN A 111 -12.65 -27.85 -29.24
CA ASN A 111 -13.34 -27.62 -27.96
C ASN A 111 -13.68 -26.13 -27.74
N CYS A 112 -14.11 -25.42 -28.79
CA CYS A 112 -14.46 -24.00 -28.70
C CYS A 112 -15.97 -23.75 -28.76
N THR A 113 -16.43 -22.68 -28.13
CA THR A 113 -17.82 -22.22 -28.19
C THR A 113 -17.88 -20.77 -28.67
N PHE A 114 -18.67 -20.50 -29.70
CA PHE A 114 -18.85 -19.19 -30.30
C PHE A 114 -20.33 -18.87 -30.39
N LEU A 115 -20.77 -17.76 -29.81
CA LEU A 115 -22.17 -17.36 -29.80
C LEU A 115 -22.30 -15.87 -30.11
N GLY A 116 -23.02 -15.54 -31.18
CA GLY A 116 -23.32 -14.15 -31.56
C GLY A 116 -22.96 -13.81 -33.00
N TYR A 117 -23.45 -12.66 -33.46
CA TYR A 117 -23.14 -12.13 -34.79
C TYR A 117 -21.65 -11.82 -34.92
N GLY A 118 -20.99 -12.35 -35.95
CA GLY A 118 -19.56 -12.11 -36.23
C GLY A 118 -18.62 -12.44 -35.07
N SER A 119 -19.04 -13.29 -34.13
CA SER A 119 -18.15 -13.68 -33.03
C SER A 119 -16.99 -14.49 -33.62
N ASP A 120 -15.79 -13.98 -33.39
CA ASP A 120 -14.54 -14.56 -33.86
C ASP A 120 -14.43 -14.73 -35.39
N GLU A 121 -14.97 -13.77 -36.14
CA GLU A 121 -15.02 -13.76 -37.62
C GLU A 121 -13.62 -13.72 -38.27
N VAL A 122 -12.57 -13.30 -37.54
CA VAL A 122 -11.22 -13.03 -38.07
C VAL A 122 -10.14 -13.69 -37.19
N LEU A 123 -9.78 -14.93 -37.51
CA LEU A 123 -8.64 -15.64 -36.92
C LEU A 123 -7.64 -16.00 -38.01
N ASP A 124 -6.77 -15.06 -38.39
CA ASP A 124 -5.64 -15.41 -39.23
C ASP A 124 -4.63 -16.22 -38.40
N GLY A 125 -4.52 -17.52 -38.67
CA GLY A 125 -3.40 -18.37 -38.26
C GLY A 125 -3.37 -18.85 -36.80
N ILE A 126 -4.43 -18.62 -36.00
CA ILE A 126 -4.51 -19.10 -34.61
C ILE A 126 -5.46 -20.30 -34.52
N ASN A 127 -4.93 -21.46 -34.10
CA ASN A 127 -5.73 -22.63 -33.75
C ASN A 127 -6.17 -22.54 -32.29
N LEU A 128 -7.41 -22.11 -32.07
CA LEU A 128 -7.98 -21.98 -30.73
C LEU A 128 -8.29 -23.35 -30.12
N THR A 129 -8.01 -23.48 -28.83
CA THR A 129 -8.36 -24.66 -28.05
C THR A 129 -8.98 -24.27 -26.72
N ASN A 130 -10.04 -24.98 -26.31
CA ASN A 130 -10.71 -24.82 -25.01
C ASN A 130 -11.07 -23.35 -24.72
N SER A 131 -11.75 -22.69 -25.66
CA SER A 131 -12.01 -21.25 -25.57
C SER A 131 -13.44 -20.90 -25.96
N THR A 132 -13.97 -19.83 -25.35
CA THR A 132 -15.39 -19.46 -25.45
C THR A 132 -15.55 -17.97 -25.73
N ALA A 133 -16.25 -17.62 -26.81
CA ALA A 133 -16.60 -16.25 -27.20
C ALA A 133 -18.11 -16.08 -27.15
N LEU A 134 -18.58 -15.12 -26.36
CA LEU A 134 -20.01 -14.88 -26.16
C LEU A 134 -20.33 -13.41 -26.44
N GLY A 135 -21.09 -13.13 -27.49
CA GLY A 135 -21.60 -11.79 -27.82
C GLY A 135 -21.23 -11.34 -29.22
N ASN A 136 -21.87 -10.24 -29.65
CA ASN A 136 -21.63 -9.61 -30.95
C ASN A 136 -20.14 -9.23 -31.11
N SER A 137 -19.50 -9.73 -32.16
CA SER A 137 -18.09 -9.50 -32.46
C SER A 137 -17.16 -9.75 -31.25
N SER A 138 -17.51 -10.69 -30.37
CA SER A 138 -16.62 -11.12 -29.30
C SER A 138 -15.44 -11.86 -29.92
N ARG A 139 -14.21 -11.45 -29.60
CA ARG A 139 -12.96 -11.96 -30.19
C ARG A 139 -12.10 -12.64 -29.14
N ILE A 140 -11.66 -13.86 -29.46
CA ILE A 140 -10.68 -14.59 -28.66
C ILE A 140 -9.29 -14.36 -29.27
N THR A 141 -8.29 -14.18 -28.42
CA THR A 141 -6.92 -13.88 -28.89
C THR A 141 -5.92 -14.96 -28.50
N GLY A 142 -6.34 -15.98 -27.75
CA GLY A 142 -5.48 -17.09 -27.33
C GLY A 142 -6.27 -18.26 -26.78
N ASN A 143 -5.55 -19.34 -26.44
CA ASN A 143 -6.13 -20.57 -25.92
C ASN A 143 -6.56 -20.42 -24.45
N ASN A 144 -7.48 -21.28 -24.02
CA ASN A 144 -7.96 -21.32 -22.63
C ASN A 144 -8.63 -20.01 -22.16
N GLN A 145 -9.28 -19.29 -23.07
CA GLN A 145 -9.90 -18.00 -22.79
C GLN A 145 -11.43 -18.05 -22.82
N VAL A 146 -12.06 -17.29 -21.93
CA VAL A 146 -13.48 -16.95 -22.04
C VAL A 146 -13.59 -15.44 -22.23
N ARG A 147 -14.21 -15.01 -23.33
CA ARG A 147 -14.47 -13.61 -23.65
C ARG A 147 -15.99 -13.39 -23.72
N ILE A 148 -16.45 -12.36 -23.01
CA ILE A 148 -17.87 -12.01 -22.91
C ILE A 148 -18.01 -10.58 -23.43
N GLY A 149 -18.54 -10.48 -24.65
CA GLY A 149 -18.75 -9.27 -25.42
C GLY A 149 -17.48 -8.74 -26.08
N ASN A 150 -17.52 -7.45 -26.43
CA ASN A 150 -16.47 -6.74 -27.17
C ASN A 150 -16.08 -5.42 -26.47
N SER A 151 -15.31 -4.57 -27.13
CA SER A 151 -14.81 -3.32 -26.56
C SER A 151 -15.90 -2.29 -26.22
N THR A 152 -17.12 -2.41 -26.77
CA THR A 152 -18.22 -1.45 -26.56
C THR A 152 -19.14 -1.82 -25.38
N ILE A 153 -18.93 -2.97 -24.74
CA ILE A 153 -19.72 -3.38 -23.56
C ILE A 153 -19.59 -2.36 -22.42
N MET A 154 -20.72 -1.92 -21.86
CA MET A 154 -20.77 -0.97 -20.74
C MET A 154 -20.99 -1.63 -19.38
N SER A 155 -21.67 -2.78 -19.33
CA SER A 155 -21.98 -3.48 -18.10
C SER A 155 -22.08 -4.98 -18.34
N ILE A 156 -21.49 -5.76 -17.43
CA ILE A 156 -21.65 -7.21 -17.34
C ILE A 156 -22.31 -7.45 -15.99
N GLY A 157 -23.57 -7.86 -15.99
CA GLY A 157 -24.42 -7.88 -14.80
C GLY A 157 -24.90 -9.27 -14.39
N GLY A 158 -25.15 -9.42 -13.10
CA GLY A 158 -25.78 -10.57 -12.46
C GLY A 158 -26.15 -10.20 -11.02
N TYR A 159 -26.97 -11.00 -10.35
CA TYR A 159 -27.31 -10.78 -8.94
C TYR A 159 -26.22 -11.22 -7.96
N GLN A 160 -25.26 -12.03 -8.43
CA GLN A 160 -24.17 -12.60 -7.64
C GLN A 160 -22.83 -12.34 -8.33
N ASN A 161 -21.77 -12.24 -7.52
CA ASN A 161 -20.40 -12.13 -8.01
C ASN A 161 -19.87 -13.48 -8.54
N TRP A 162 -18.74 -13.44 -9.24
CA TRP A 162 -18.03 -14.64 -9.69
C TRP A 162 -17.49 -15.45 -8.51
N THR A 163 -17.86 -16.73 -8.43
CA THR A 163 -17.34 -17.67 -7.43
C THR A 163 -16.09 -18.36 -7.96
N SER A 164 -15.00 -18.28 -7.21
CA SER A 164 -13.79 -19.08 -7.46
C SER A 164 -13.75 -20.28 -6.51
N ILE A 165 -13.57 -21.49 -7.05
CA ILE A 165 -13.43 -22.70 -6.24
C ILE A 165 -12.09 -22.62 -5.48
N SER A 166 -12.12 -22.75 -4.16
CA SER A 166 -10.95 -22.53 -3.28
C SER A 166 -10.88 -23.59 -2.17
N ASP A 167 -11.27 -24.81 -2.47
CA ASP A 167 -11.34 -25.94 -1.53
C ASP A 167 -9.95 -26.51 -1.23
N GLU A 168 -9.65 -26.76 0.04
CA GLU A 168 -8.35 -27.29 0.50
C GLU A 168 -8.00 -28.63 -0.15
N ARG A 169 -8.99 -29.49 -0.44
CA ARG A 169 -8.78 -30.82 -1.05
C ARG A 169 -8.08 -30.74 -2.40
N PHE A 170 -8.15 -29.60 -3.06
CA PHE A 170 -7.57 -29.36 -4.38
C PHE A 170 -6.44 -28.34 -4.36
N LYS A 171 -5.91 -28.01 -3.17
CA LYS A 171 -4.69 -27.17 -3.00
C LYS A 171 -3.51 -28.05 -2.61
N LYS A 172 -2.34 -27.73 -3.15
CA LYS A 172 -1.07 -28.41 -2.87
C LYS A 172 -0.03 -27.39 -2.45
N GLU A 173 0.91 -27.79 -1.59
CA GLU A 173 2.04 -26.96 -1.17
C GLU A 173 1.65 -25.59 -0.58
N ILE A 174 0.61 -25.57 0.26
CA ILE A 174 0.09 -24.33 0.87
C ILE A 174 1.16 -23.72 1.79
N LYS A 175 1.52 -22.45 1.53
CA LYS A 175 2.51 -21.65 2.29
C LYS A 175 1.98 -20.23 2.52
N GLU A 176 2.38 -19.61 3.64
CA GLU A 176 1.99 -18.25 4.02
C GLU A 176 3.03 -17.20 3.58
N ASN A 177 3.37 -17.16 2.30
CA ASN A 177 4.45 -16.33 1.75
C ASN A 177 3.96 -15.25 0.77
N VAL A 178 2.72 -14.78 0.92
CA VAL A 178 2.19 -13.67 0.10
C VAL A 178 2.90 -12.37 0.49
N PRO A 179 3.42 -11.59 -0.48
CA PRO A 179 3.96 -10.26 -0.21
C PRO A 179 2.85 -9.24 0.08
N GLY A 180 2.95 -8.52 1.20
CA GLY A 180 2.04 -7.43 1.55
C GLY A 180 2.55 -6.07 1.06
N LEU A 181 3.04 -5.26 1.99
CA LEU A 181 3.53 -3.90 1.75
C LEU A 181 4.65 -3.84 0.72
N GLU A 182 5.52 -4.86 0.66
CA GLU A 182 6.62 -4.94 -0.32
C GLU A 182 6.11 -4.88 -1.76
N PHE A 183 4.95 -5.45 -2.06
CA PHE A 183 4.31 -5.41 -3.37
C PHE A 183 3.38 -4.20 -3.49
N ILE A 184 2.49 -4.00 -2.51
CA ILE A 184 1.45 -2.96 -2.55
C ILE A 184 2.03 -1.55 -2.67
N ASN A 185 3.14 -1.26 -1.98
CA ASN A 185 3.75 0.09 -2.02
C ASN A 185 4.42 0.42 -3.35
N LYS A 186 4.67 -0.58 -4.22
CA LYS A 186 5.25 -0.37 -5.57
C LYS A 186 4.17 -0.14 -6.63
N LEU A 187 2.91 -0.41 -6.33
CA LEU A 187 1.80 -0.20 -7.26
C LEU A 187 1.55 1.29 -7.48
N LYS A 188 1.22 1.65 -8.72
CA LYS A 188 0.96 3.05 -9.14
C LYS A 188 -0.50 3.20 -9.59
N PRO A 189 -1.41 3.67 -8.71
CA PRO A 189 -2.77 3.99 -9.11
C PRO A 189 -2.77 5.14 -10.12
N VAL A 190 -3.56 5.00 -11.19
CA VAL A 190 -3.68 6.00 -12.26
C VAL A 190 -5.15 6.26 -12.60
N THR A 191 -5.41 7.41 -13.21
CA THR A 191 -6.66 7.70 -13.93
C THR A 191 -6.40 7.72 -15.43
N TYR A 192 -7.36 7.25 -16.22
CA TYR A 192 -7.22 7.19 -17.68
C TYR A 192 -8.57 7.21 -18.39
N HIS A 193 -8.54 7.60 -19.66
CA HIS A 193 -9.62 7.37 -20.63
C HIS A 193 -9.27 6.12 -21.43
N LEU A 194 -10.26 5.26 -21.69
CA LEU A 194 -10.05 4.06 -22.48
C LEU A 194 -10.15 4.41 -23.96
N ASP A 195 -9.15 4.05 -24.78
CA ASP A 195 -9.21 4.15 -26.24
C ASP A 195 -9.96 2.94 -26.80
N VAL A 196 -11.29 3.03 -26.84
CA VAL A 196 -12.17 1.94 -27.28
C VAL A 196 -11.99 1.68 -28.78
N THR A 197 -11.83 2.76 -29.55
CA THR A 197 -11.59 2.72 -30.99
C THR A 197 -10.26 2.01 -31.30
N GLY A 198 -9.18 2.38 -30.62
CA GLY A 198 -7.87 1.75 -30.74
C GLY A 198 -7.88 0.27 -30.34
N ILE A 199 -8.60 -0.10 -29.28
CA ILE A 199 -8.77 -1.51 -28.89
C ILE A 199 -9.54 -2.29 -29.96
N SER A 200 -10.66 -1.74 -30.46
CA SER A 200 -11.45 -2.39 -31.50
C SER A 200 -10.62 -2.63 -32.75
N LYS A 201 -9.85 -1.61 -33.14
CA LYS A 201 -8.92 -1.62 -34.27
C LYS A 201 -7.80 -2.63 -34.08
N PHE A 202 -7.12 -2.66 -32.93
CA PHE A 202 -6.13 -3.68 -32.60
C PHE A 202 -6.73 -5.10 -32.67
N LEU A 203 -7.94 -5.25 -32.14
CA LEU A 203 -8.74 -6.48 -32.20
C LEU A 203 -9.48 -6.66 -33.53
N HIS A 204 -9.21 -5.91 -34.60
CA HIS A 204 -9.77 -6.15 -35.95
C HIS A 204 -8.66 -6.18 -37.02
N GLU A 205 -7.71 -5.25 -37.00
CA GLU A 205 -6.57 -5.15 -37.92
C GLU A 205 -5.62 -6.35 -37.88
N ALA A 206 -5.62 -7.13 -36.80
CA ALA A 206 -4.94 -8.43 -36.77
C ALA A 206 -5.59 -9.50 -37.69
N GLY A 207 -6.21 -9.10 -38.82
CA GLY A 207 -6.64 -10.00 -39.88
C GLY A 207 -7.60 -9.47 -40.96
N SER A 208 -7.53 -8.21 -41.43
CA SER A 208 -8.37 -7.80 -42.57
C SER A 208 -7.63 -7.11 -43.71
N GLU A 209 -7.30 -7.89 -44.73
CA GLU A 209 -7.54 -7.49 -46.13
C GLU A 209 -8.55 -8.49 -46.72
N ASN A 210 -9.86 -8.25 -46.62
CA ASN A 210 -10.81 -8.93 -47.54
C ASN A 210 -12.00 -8.03 -47.92
N PRO A 211 -12.33 -7.86 -49.22
CA PRO A 211 -13.26 -6.86 -49.75
C PRO A 211 -14.73 -7.32 -49.83
N LEU A 212 -15.15 -8.31 -49.02
CA LEU A 212 -16.54 -8.81 -49.02
C LEU A 212 -17.47 -8.08 -48.04
N LEU A 213 -16.94 -7.09 -47.32
CA LEU A 213 -17.68 -6.19 -46.45
C LEU A 213 -17.42 -4.74 -46.89
N ASP A 214 -17.85 -4.38 -48.10
CA ASP A 214 -18.21 -2.99 -48.39
C ASP A 214 -19.46 -2.70 -47.54
N ARG A 215 -19.25 -2.46 -46.24
CA ARG A 215 -20.29 -1.91 -45.37
C ARG A 215 -20.50 -0.49 -45.89
N GLU A 216 -21.61 -0.28 -46.59
CA GLU A 216 -22.16 1.07 -46.74
C GLU A 216 -22.13 1.74 -45.37
N GLU A 217 -21.68 2.99 -45.32
CA GLU A 217 -21.57 3.85 -44.14
C GLU A 217 -22.96 4.14 -43.53
N GLU A 218 -23.74 3.12 -43.18
CA GLU A 218 -24.79 3.25 -42.18
C GLU A 218 -24.08 3.48 -40.85
N LYS A 219 -24.24 4.68 -40.30
CA LYS A 219 -23.80 5.07 -38.96
C LYS A 219 -24.08 3.94 -37.98
N ASP A 220 -23.05 3.18 -37.63
CA ASP A 220 -23.18 2.04 -36.74
C ASP A 220 -23.75 2.57 -35.40
N PRO A 221 -24.87 2.04 -34.90
CA PRO A 221 -25.38 2.41 -33.58
C PRO A 221 -24.30 2.29 -32.48
N GLY A 222 -23.24 1.51 -32.70
CA GLY A 222 -22.04 1.41 -31.88
C GLY A 222 -21.23 2.71 -31.69
N GLU A 223 -21.16 3.61 -32.69
CA GLU A 223 -20.30 4.81 -32.63
C GLU A 223 -20.66 5.74 -31.47
N LYS A 224 -21.97 5.87 -31.19
CA LYS A 224 -22.45 6.67 -30.07
C LYS A 224 -21.94 6.13 -28.73
N TYR A 225 -21.99 4.81 -28.54
CA TYR A 225 -21.57 4.16 -27.30
C TYR A 225 -20.04 4.19 -27.14
N ILE A 226 -19.29 4.12 -28.24
CA ILE A 226 -17.83 4.33 -28.25
C ILE A 226 -17.53 5.73 -27.73
N HIS A 227 -18.14 6.77 -28.31
CA HIS A 227 -17.90 8.15 -27.88
C HIS A 227 -18.24 8.36 -26.40
N GLU A 228 -19.39 7.86 -25.94
CA GLU A 228 -19.79 7.95 -24.52
C GLU A 228 -18.79 7.25 -23.60
N LYS A 229 -18.28 6.07 -24.00
CA LYS A 229 -17.34 5.28 -23.20
C LYS A 229 -15.95 5.90 -23.13
N GLU A 230 -15.46 6.49 -24.22
CA GLU A 230 -14.16 7.17 -24.26
C GLU A 230 -14.12 8.43 -23.38
N GLN A 231 -15.28 9.06 -23.10
CA GLN A 231 -15.37 10.19 -22.17
C GLN A 231 -15.33 9.79 -20.68
N ILE A 232 -15.46 8.51 -20.35
CA ILE A 232 -15.46 8.05 -18.96
C ILE A 232 -14.03 8.10 -18.41
N VAL A 233 -13.86 8.74 -17.25
CA VAL A 233 -12.60 8.69 -16.47
C VAL A 233 -12.60 7.44 -15.61
N TYR A 234 -11.71 6.51 -15.91
CA TYR A 234 -11.50 5.30 -15.14
C TYR A 234 -10.39 5.49 -14.11
N THR A 235 -10.42 4.68 -13.06
CA THR A 235 -9.33 4.54 -12.08
C THR A 235 -8.83 3.10 -12.13
N GLY A 236 -7.52 2.90 -12.00
CA GLY A 236 -6.96 1.56 -12.04
C GLY A 236 -5.44 1.54 -12.06
N PHE A 237 -4.89 0.45 -12.60
CA PHE A 237 -3.45 0.24 -12.77
C PHE A 237 -3.12 -0.09 -14.23
N ILE A 238 -1.90 0.25 -14.65
CA ILE A 238 -1.32 -0.21 -15.91
C ILE A 238 -0.78 -1.63 -15.66
N ALA A 239 -1.22 -2.61 -16.46
CA ALA A 239 -0.91 -4.02 -16.24
C ALA A 239 0.61 -4.31 -16.28
N GLN A 240 1.33 -3.65 -17.18
CA GLN A 240 2.78 -3.76 -17.33
C GLN A 240 3.52 -3.21 -16.10
N ASP A 241 3.02 -2.13 -15.50
CA ASP A 241 3.59 -1.58 -14.26
C ASP A 241 3.37 -2.53 -13.07
N VAL A 242 2.20 -3.18 -13.01
CA VAL A 242 1.92 -4.22 -12.00
C VAL A 242 2.84 -5.42 -12.19
N GLU A 243 3.08 -5.85 -13.43
CA GLU A 243 4.05 -6.91 -13.73
C GLU A 243 5.46 -6.55 -13.27
N ALA A 244 5.92 -5.33 -13.59
CA ALA A 244 7.22 -4.86 -13.14
C ALA A 244 7.33 -4.85 -11.61
N ALA A 245 6.31 -4.34 -10.90
CA ALA A 245 6.26 -4.34 -9.45
C ALA A 245 6.26 -5.75 -8.84
N ALA A 246 5.53 -6.69 -9.46
CA ALA A 246 5.49 -8.08 -9.02
C ALA A 246 6.87 -8.74 -9.16
N ILE A 247 7.53 -8.57 -10.30
CA ILE A 247 8.90 -9.07 -10.55
C ILE A 247 9.88 -8.49 -9.52
N GLU A 248 9.82 -7.18 -9.28
CA GLU A 248 10.73 -6.50 -8.33
C GLU A 248 10.54 -6.98 -6.89
N SER A 249 9.33 -7.41 -6.52
CA SER A 249 9.02 -7.99 -5.19
C SER A 249 9.18 -9.51 -5.15
N GLY A 250 9.79 -10.12 -6.18
CA GLY A 250 9.98 -11.58 -6.24
C GLY A 250 8.67 -12.37 -6.25
N TYR A 251 7.59 -11.75 -6.74
CA TYR A 251 6.24 -12.26 -6.65
C TYR A 251 5.70 -12.68 -8.02
N ASP A 252 5.34 -13.96 -8.16
CA ASP A 252 4.59 -14.45 -9.32
C ASP A 252 3.09 -14.21 -9.11
N PHE A 253 2.64 -13.02 -9.49
CA PHE A 253 1.27 -12.58 -9.20
C PHE A 253 0.25 -13.12 -10.21
N SER A 254 -0.64 -14.01 -9.74
CA SER A 254 -1.74 -14.61 -10.52
C SER A 254 -2.74 -13.59 -11.10
N GLY A 255 -2.73 -12.36 -10.59
CA GLY A 255 -3.63 -11.30 -11.04
C GLY A 255 -3.33 -10.73 -12.42
N ILE A 256 -2.20 -11.08 -13.04
CA ILE A 256 -1.82 -10.56 -14.37
C ILE A 256 -2.21 -11.58 -15.46
N ASP A 257 -2.97 -11.13 -16.46
CA ASP A 257 -3.25 -11.88 -17.68
C ASP A 257 -2.28 -11.42 -18.77
N LYS A 258 -1.23 -12.21 -19.03
CA LYS A 258 -0.18 -11.86 -19.98
C LYS A 258 -0.61 -12.19 -21.42
N PRO A 259 -0.21 -11.38 -22.41
CA PRO A 259 -0.52 -11.68 -23.81
C PRO A 259 0.12 -12.99 -24.25
N GLN A 260 -0.64 -13.83 -24.97
CA GLN A 260 -0.13 -15.12 -25.49
C GLN A 260 0.56 -14.98 -26.86
N ASN A 261 0.27 -13.90 -27.58
CA ASN A 261 0.79 -13.56 -28.90
C ASN A 261 0.64 -12.06 -29.17
N GLU A 262 1.08 -11.59 -30.34
CA GLU A 262 1.03 -10.18 -30.76
C GLU A 262 -0.40 -9.62 -30.86
N SER A 263 -1.41 -10.48 -31.03
CA SER A 263 -2.82 -10.12 -31.09
C SER A 263 -3.51 -10.12 -29.71
N SER A 264 -2.78 -10.44 -28.64
CA SER A 264 -3.31 -10.52 -27.28
C SER A 264 -3.07 -9.24 -26.49
N LEU A 265 -4.02 -8.89 -25.62
CA LEU A 265 -3.92 -7.74 -24.72
C LEU A 265 -3.47 -8.19 -23.33
N TYR A 266 -2.81 -7.28 -22.61
CA TYR A 266 -2.63 -7.41 -21.16
C TYR A 266 -3.96 -7.23 -20.43
N GLY A 267 -4.16 -7.98 -19.35
CA GLY A 267 -5.31 -7.85 -18.45
C GLY A 267 -4.93 -7.90 -16.97
N LEU A 268 -5.81 -7.37 -16.12
CA LEU A 268 -5.69 -7.43 -14.66
C LEU A 268 -6.93 -8.05 -14.03
N ARG A 269 -6.72 -8.97 -13.10
CA ARG A 269 -7.75 -9.61 -12.27
C ARG A 269 -7.80 -8.88 -10.93
N TYR A 270 -8.60 -7.82 -10.84
CA TYR A 270 -8.68 -6.97 -9.64
C TYR A 270 -8.99 -7.73 -8.35
N ALA A 271 -9.75 -8.83 -8.41
CA ALA A 271 -10.05 -9.67 -7.25
C ALA A 271 -8.80 -10.32 -6.62
N GLU A 272 -7.75 -10.57 -7.40
CA GLU A 272 -6.52 -11.20 -6.92
C GLU A 272 -5.69 -10.26 -6.02
N PHE A 273 -5.88 -8.94 -6.15
CA PHE A 273 -5.19 -7.95 -5.29
C PHE A 273 -5.68 -7.99 -3.85
N VAL A 274 -6.85 -8.57 -3.56
CA VAL A 274 -7.41 -8.65 -2.22
C VAL A 274 -6.46 -9.40 -1.27
N VAL A 275 -5.78 -10.45 -1.74
CA VAL A 275 -4.93 -11.27 -0.87
C VAL A 275 -3.66 -10.52 -0.44
N PRO A 276 -2.88 -9.89 -1.35
CA PRO A 276 -1.79 -8.99 -0.95
C PRO A 276 -2.25 -7.80 -0.11
N LEU A 277 -3.42 -7.22 -0.38
CA LEU A 277 -3.98 -6.12 0.44
C LEU A 277 -4.26 -6.57 1.87
N VAL A 278 -4.84 -7.75 2.07
CA VAL A 278 -5.05 -8.31 3.42
C VAL A 278 -3.72 -8.48 4.13
N LYS A 279 -2.70 -9.00 3.45
CA LYS A 279 -1.36 -9.14 4.03
C LYS A 279 -0.74 -7.80 4.40
N ALA A 280 -0.83 -6.79 3.52
CA ALA A 280 -0.36 -5.44 3.80
C ALA A 280 -1.07 -4.82 5.03
N VAL A 281 -2.38 -5.02 5.17
CA VAL A 281 -3.13 -4.56 6.35
C VAL A 281 -2.68 -5.28 7.63
N GLN A 282 -2.40 -6.57 7.57
CA GLN A 282 -1.85 -7.32 8.71
C GLN A 282 -0.48 -6.78 9.13
N GLU A 283 0.40 -6.50 8.16
CA GLU A 283 1.72 -5.92 8.39
C GLU A 283 1.62 -4.52 9.03
N LEU A 284 0.77 -3.64 8.47
CA LEU A 284 0.50 -2.32 9.05
C LEU A 284 -0.07 -2.40 10.46
N SER A 285 -0.93 -3.39 10.74
CA SER A 285 -1.49 -3.59 12.08
C SER A 285 -0.39 -4.01 13.08
N ALA A 286 0.52 -4.89 12.67
CA ALA A 286 1.65 -5.31 13.49
C ALA A 286 2.61 -4.15 13.78
N GLU A 287 2.94 -3.34 12.77
CA GLU A 287 3.79 -2.15 12.92
C GLU A 287 3.16 -1.12 13.87
N ASN A 288 1.86 -0.83 13.71
CA ASN A 288 1.14 0.08 14.61
C ASN A 288 1.15 -0.39 16.07
N ASN A 289 1.01 -1.70 16.31
CA ASN A 289 1.08 -2.26 17.66
C ASN A 289 2.49 -2.12 18.25
N ALA A 290 3.53 -2.32 17.44
CA ALA A 290 4.92 -2.15 17.86
C ALA A 290 5.22 -0.68 18.22
N ILE A 291 4.74 0.27 17.41
CA ILE A 291 4.87 1.71 17.68
C ILE A 291 4.15 2.08 18.98
N ARG A 292 2.93 1.60 19.21
CA ARG A 292 2.18 1.86 20.45
C ARG A 292 2.93 1.36 21.68
N LYS A 293 3.45 0.13 21.64
CA LYS A 293 4.25 -0.42 22.73
C LYS A 293 5.50 0.42 22.99
N THR A 294 6.20 0.85 21.94
CA THR A 294 7.38 1.71 22.07
C THR A 294 7.01 3.05 22.70
N ASN A 295 5.88 3.65 22.32
CA ASN A 295 5.40 4.89 22.91
C ASN A 295 5.06 4.71 24.40
N GLU A 296 4.41 3.61 24.79
CA GLU A 296 4.16 3.30 26.21
C GLU A 296 5.45 3.18 27.01
N GLU A 297 6.45 2.45 26.49
CA GLU A 297 7.76 2.31 27.12
C GLU A 297 8.50 3.66 27.25
N LEU A 298 8.43 4.50 26.22
CA LEU A 298 9.01 5.84 26.23
C LEU A 298 8.32 6.76 27.25
N MET A 299 6.99 6.69 27.34
CA MET A 299 6.22 7.45 28.34
C MET A 299 6.60 7.05 29.77
N ILE A 300 6.72 5.75 30.05
CA ILE A 300 7.19 5.26 31.36
C ILE A 300 8.60 5.76 31.67
N ARG A 301 9.49 5.80 30.67
CA ARG A 301 10.85 6.31 30.86
C ARG A 301 10.89 7.81 31.11
N LEU A 302 10.04 8.57 30.43
CA LEU A 302 9.88 10.01 30.62
C LEU A 302 9.43 10.31 32.05
N GLU A 303 8.40 9.61 32.54
CA GLU A 303 7.90 9.76 33.91
C GLU A 303 8.99 9.49 34.95
N LYS A 304 9.81 8.44 34.76
CA LYS A 304 10.95 8.16 35.64
C LYS A 304 11.99 9.28 35.63
N LEU A 305 12.27 9.86 34.47
CA LEU A 305 13.21 10.98 34.37
C LEU A 305 12.67 12.24 35.05
N GLU A 306 11.38 12.54 34.89
CA GLU A 306 10.70 13.63 35.59
C GLU A 306 10.73 13.44 37.12
N GLN A 307 10.54 12.22 37.60
CA GLN A 307 10.68 11.93 39.03
C GLN A 307 12.11 12.18 39.53
N VAL A 308 13.13 11.76 38.77
CA VAL A 308 14.54 12.00 39.13
C VAL A 308 14.87 13.49 39.15
N THR A 309 14.36 14.28 38.19
CA THR A 309 14.60 15.73 38.18
C THR A 309 13.94 16.42 39.37
N VAL A 310 12.73 16.01 39.76
CA VAL A 310 12.04 16.52 40.97
C VAL A 310 12.83 16.17 42.24
N ILE A 311 13.29 14.93 42.37
CA ILE A 311 14.12 14.50 43.53
C ILE A 311 15.40 15.33 43.61
N ASN A 312 16.09 15.50 42.48
CA ASN A 312 17.31 16.31 42.42
C ASN A 312 17.04 17.78 42.80
N ALA A 313 15.96 18.37 42.30
CA ALA A 313 15.56 19.75 42.65
C ALA A 313 15.28 19.91 44.14
N ALA A 314 14.56 18.95 44.75
CA ALA A 314 14.28 18.96 46.19
C ALA A 314 15.58 18.85 47.02
N SER A 315 16.51 17.96 46.61
CA SER A 315 17.79 17.80 47.30
C SER A 315 18.67 19.05 47.24
N LEU A 316 18.63 19.81 46.13
CA LEU A 316 19.35 21.07 45.98
C LEU A 316 18.74 22.17 46.89
N GLN A 317 17.42 22.22 47.02
CA GLN A 317 16.74 23.15 47.92
C GLN A 317 17.08 22.87 49.39
N GLU A 318 17.13 21.60 49.79
CA GLU A 318 17.50 21.19 51.15
C GLU A 318 18.95 21.56 51.49
N GLN A 319 19.88 21.42 50.54
CA GLN A 319 21.27 21.87 50.72
C GLN A 319 21.36 23.41 50.87
N GLN A 320 20.57 24.16 50.12
CA GLN A 320 20.55 25.62 50.19
C GLN A 320 19.97 26.14 51.51
N THR A 321 18.90 25.52 52.03
CA THR A 321 18.31 25.88 53.34
C THR A 321 19.25 25.54 54.49
N LEU A 322 19.92 24.39 54.45
CA LEU A 322 20.96 24.04 55.43
C LEU A 322 22.12 25.04 55.44
N GLN A 323 22.57 25.51 54.27
CA GLN A 323 23.59 26.56 54.17
C GLN A 323 23.13 27.93 54.70
N THR A 324 21.86 28.33 54.49
CA THR A 324 21.35 29.63 54.97
C THR A 324 21.09 29.65 56.47
N VAL A 325 20.66 28.54 57.06
CA VAL A 325 20.46 28.42 58.53
C VAL A 325 21.79 28.51 59.28
N VAL A 326 22.88 27.94 58.73
CA VAL A 326 24.22 28.02 59.35
C VAL A 326 24.79 29.45 59.31
N VAL A 327 24.49 30.25 58.29
CA VAL A 327 25.07 31.59 58.11
C VAL A 327 24.34 32.69 58.92
N THR A 328 23.09 32.47 59.30
CA THR A 328 22.24 33.51 59.94
C THR A 328 22.31 33.56 61.47
N THR A 329 22.87 32.54 62.13
CA THR A 329 22.96 32.48 63.61
C THR A 329 24.22 33.10 64.20
N GLU A 330 25.26 33.43 63.41
CA GLU A 330 26.53 33.98 63.94
C GLU A 330 26.65 35.52 63.93
N ASN A 331 25.84 36.27 63.18
CA ASN A 331 26.19 37.67 62.81
C ASN A 331 25.49 38.81 63.59
N ASN A 332 24.78 38.57 64.70
CA ASN A 332 24.06 39.65 65.40
C ASN A 332 24.35 39.79 66.92
N ILE A 333 25.47 39.23 67.39
CA ILE A 333 25.95 39.40 68.77
C ILE A 333 27.03 40.49 68.77
N PRO A 334 27.06 41.43 69.74
CA PRO A 334 28.16 42.39 69.85
C PRO A 334 29.50 41.68 70.06
N LEU A 335 30.53 42.11 69.32
CA LEU A 335 31.87 41.50 69.36
C LEU A 335 32.93 42.55 69.70
N LEU A 336 33.90 42.14 70.52
CA LEU A 336 35.07 42.94 70.88
C LEU A 336 36.34 42.14 70.60
N TRP A 337 37.19 42.65 69.71
CA TRP A 337 38.43 41.98 69.35
C TRP A 337 39.59 42.39 70.26
N GLN A 338 40.60 41.52 70.32
CA GLN A 338 41.87 41.81 70.98
C GLN A 338 42.57 42.97 70.26
N ASN A 339 43.10 43.92 71.03
CA ASN A 339 43.80 45.06 70.48
C ASN A 339 45.06 44.60 69.74
N ALA A 340 45.36 45.24 68.62
CA ALA A 340 46.53 44.92 67.80
C ALA A 340 47.37 46.18 67.55
N PRO A 341 48.67 46.19 67.90
CA PRO A 341 49.42 45.14 68.61
C PRO A 341 49.12 45.07 70.12
N ASN A 342 49.31 43.88 70.72
CA ASN A 342 49.31 43.67 72.18
C ASN A 342 50.43 42.69 72.56
N PRO A 343 51.48 43.09 73.31
CA PRO A 343 51.71 44.40 73.93
C PRO A 343 52.02 45.51 72.91
N PHE A 344 51.83 46.78 73.29
CA PHE A 344 52.16 47.93 72.45
C PHE A 344 52.97 49.01 73.19
N THR A 345 53.85 49.72 72.47
CA THR A 345 54.64 50.87 72.97
C THR A 345 54.34 52.17 72.22
N GLY A 346 53.55 52.10 71.15
CA GLY A 346 53.14 53.22 70.31
C GLY A 346 51.62 53.30 70.20
N ARG A 347 51.06 52.96 69.03
CA ARG A 347 49.61 52.91 68.82
C ARG A 347 49.09 51.47 68.81
N THR A 348 47.87 51.28 69.30
CA THR A 348 47.11 50.05 69.15
C THR A 348 45.69 50.36 68.69
N ASN A 349 45.09 49.43 67.94
CA ASN A 349 43.70 49.55 67.53
C ASN A 349 42.84 48.47 68.19
N ILE A 350 41.65 48.83 68.66
CA ILE A 350 40.64 47.93 69.22
C ILE A 350 39.48 47.88 68.24
N GLN A 351 39.28 46.74 67.57
CA GLN A 351 38.13 46.54 66.68
C GLN A 351 36.91 46.08 67.48
N TYR A 352 35.72 46.49 67.02
CA TYR A 352 34.45 46.11 67.62
C TYR A 352 33.32 46.03 66.57
N TYR A 353 32.25 45.29 66.91
CA TYR A 353 31.00 45.24 66.17
C TYR A 353 29.84 45.47 67.14
N VAL A 354 29.01 46.46 66.84
CA VAL A 354 27.80 46.77 67.60
C VAL A 354 26.58 46.59 66.68
N PRO A 355 25.58 45.77 67.06
CA PRO A 355 24.35 45.61 66.28
C PRO A 355 23.61 46.94 66.08
N GLU A 356 22.89 47.08 64.97
CA GLU A 356 22.18 48.34 64.62
C GLU A 356 21.03 48.69 65.60
N ASN A 357 20.55 47.73 66.39
CA ASN A 357 19.40 47.90 67.30
C ASN A 357 19.79 48.35 68.73
N VAL A 358 20.92 49.04 68.89
CA VAL A 358 21.47 49.44 70.19
C VAL A 358 21.26 50.93 70.44
N SER A 359 20.71 51.31 71.60
CA SER A 359 20.43 52.70 71.98
C SER A 359 21.66 53.47 72.44
N SER A 360 22.66 52.78 73.02
CA SER A 360 23.95 53.37 73.40
C SER A 360 25.07 52.32 73.42
N SER A 361 26.24 52.69 72.92
CA SER A 361 27.43 51.85 73.01
C SER A 361 28.70 52.68 73.22
N TYR A 362 29.62 52.13 74.01
CA TYR A 362 30.93 52.75 74.27
C TYR A 362 31.94 51.70 74.71
N ILE A 363 33.23 51.97 74.46
CA ILE A 363 34.34 51.19 75.01
C ILE A 363 34.93 51.95 76.19
N ILE A 364 34.98 51.30 77.35
CA ILE A 364 35.68 51.83 78.52
C ILE A 364 37.06 51.20 78.65
N ILE A 365 38.03 51.98 79.11
CA ILE A 365 39.35 51.50 79.51
C ILE A 365 39.50 51.71 81.01
N SER A 366 39.83 50.65 81.74
CA SER A 366 39.98 50.66 83.19
C SER A 366 41.35 50.16 83.65
N ALA A 367 41.80 50.67 84.79
CA ALA A 367 42.93 50.11 85.52
C ALA A 367 42.57 48.73 86.11
N GLN A 368 43.55 47.91 86.50
CA GLN A 368 43.29 46.58 87.06
C GLN A 368 42.44 46.59 88.35
N ASN A 369 42.35 47.73 89.04
CA ASN A 369 41.49 47.91 90.21
C ASN A 369 40.05 48.33 89.86
N GLY A 370 39.68 48.37 88.57
CA GLY A 370 38.34 48.70 88.09
C GLY A 370 38.06 50.19 87.87
N ASN A 371 39.02 51.07 88.18
CA ASN A 371 38.84 52.51 87.95
C ASN A 371 38.83 52.81 86.46
N VAL A 372 37.76 53.45 85.97
CA VAL A 372 37.63 53.88 84.58
C VAL A 372 38.57 55.06 84.31
N ILE A 373 39.36 54.95 83.25
CA ILE A 373 40.35 55.95 82.83
C ILE A 373 39.88 56.70 81.59
N PHE A 374 39.39 55.98 80.58
CA PHE A 374 38.87 56.54 79.34
C PHE A 374 37.54 55.90 78.95
N SER A 375 36.73 56.64 78.21
CA SER A 375 35.51 56.13 77.57
C SER A 375 35.45 56.67 76.14
N PHE A 376 35.21 55.79 75.17
CA PHE A 376 35.09 56.11 73.76
C PHE A 376 33.70 55.72 73.28
N GLN A 377 32.94 56.68 72.76
CA GLN A 377 31.64 56.38 72.16
C GLN A 377 31.83 55.59 70.85
N THR A 378 31.09 54.50 70.68
CA THR A 378 31.16 53.63 69.50
C THR A 378 29.97 53.85 68.57
N ALA A 379 30.19 53.69 67.27
CA ALA A 379 29.11 53.70 66.27
C ALA A 379 28.51 52.30 66.13
N THR A 380 27.29 52.20 65.58
CA THR A 380 26.73 50.91 65.16
C THR A 380 27.48 50.37 63.94
N GLY A 381 27.48 49.05 63.77
CA GLY A 381 28.26 48.35 62.75
C GLY A 381 29.70 48.05 63.20
N TYR A 382 30.56 47.78 62.22
CA TYR A 382 31.98 47.53 62.44
C TYR A 382 32.75 48.85 62.62
N GLY A 383 33.56 48.94 63.67
CA GLY A 383 34.35 50.13 63.97
C GLY A 383 35.65 49.80 64.69
N SER A 384 36.46 50.83 64.93
CA SER A 384 37.73 50.67 65.65
C SER A 384 38.12 51.90 66.47
N VAL A 385 38.73 51.69 67.64
CA VAL A 385 39.25 52.75 68.54
C VAL A 385 40.77 52.67 68.58
N GLU A 386 41.45 53.75 68.18
CA GLU A 386 42.91 53.88 68.28
C GLU A 386 43.32 54.47 69.64
N LEU A 387 44.31 53.85 70.29
CA LEU A 387 44.89 54.31 71.56
C LEU A 387 46.41 54.47 71.41
N ASN A 388 46.95 55.55 71.98
CA ASN A 388 48.39 55.81 72.02
C ASN A 388 48.97 55.54 73.41
N ALA A 389 50.08 54.82 73.50
CA ALA A 389 50.78 54.48 74.74
C ALA A 389 51.24 55.72 75.53
N SER A 390 51.38 56.89 74.89
CA SER A 390 51.75 58.13 75.59
C SER A 390 50.70 58.61 76.60
N VAL A 391 49.46 58.14 76.54
CA VAL A 391 48.36 58.60 77.40
C VAL A 391 48.24 57.82 78.72
N LEU A 392 49.00 56.74 78.89
CA LEU A 392 48.95 55.86 80.06
C LEU A 392 50.37 55.36 80.43
N PRO A 393 50.73 55.24 81.71
CA PRO A 393 52.00 54.64 82.10
C PRO A 393 52.09 53.15 81.70
N PRO A 394 53.31 52.59 81.49
CA PRO A 394 53.48 51.17 81.19
C PRO A 394 52.84 50.28 82.26
N GLY A 395 52.02 49.32 81.83
CA GLY A 395 51.21 48.51 82.72
C GLY A 395 50.12 47.72 81.99
N ALA A 396 49.40 46.89 82.75
CA ALA A 396 48.27 46.12 82.24
C ALA A 396 46.96 46.86 82.50
N TYR A 397 46.11 46.93 81.48
CA TYR A 397 44.80 47.59 81.52
C TYR A 397 43.73 46.67 80.95
N GLN A 398 42.48 46.93 81.30
CA GLN A 398 41.33 46.24 80.72
C GLN A 398 40.53 47.21 79.87
N TYR A 399 39.90 46.70 78.82
CA TYR A 399 38.91 47.46 78.07
C TYR A 399 37.69 46.60 77.80
N SER A 400 36.51 47.21 77.95
CA SER A 400 35.23 46.53 77.89
C SER A 400 34.30 47.25 76.91
N LEU A 401 33.61 46.48 76.08
CA LEU A 401 32.55 46.98 75.22
C LEU A 401 31.25 47.01 76.02
N MET A 402 30.68 48.19 76.19
CA MET A 402 29.41 48.42 76.85
C MET A 402 28.33 48.63 75.79
N VAL A 403 27.25 47.86 75.89
CA VAL A 403 26.07 47.92 75.01
C VAL A 403 24.84 48.06 75.89
N ASN A 404 24.09 49.16 75.75
CA ASN A 404 22.90 49.48 76.57
C ASN A 404 23.14 49.40 78.09
N GLY A 405 24.35 49.75 78.54
CA GLY A 405 24.73 49.75 79.96
C GLY A 405 25.16 48.39 80.53
N GLN A 406 25.25 47.34 79.71
CA GLN A 406 25.82 46.04 80.09
C GLN A 406 27.14 45.77 79.37
N VAL A 407 28.05 45.06 80.04
CA VAL A 407 29.31 44.60 79.44
C VAL A 407 29.00 43.47 78.46
N ALA A 408 29.30 43.69 77.18
CA ALA A 408 29.19 42.67 76.14
C ALA A 408 30.40 41.71 76.16
N ASP A 409 31.61 42.27 76.29
CA ASP A 409 32.86 41.51 76.38
C ASP A 409 33.96 42.41 77.00
N THR A 410 35.00 41.81 77.56
CA THR A 410 36.16 42.50 78.16
C THR A 410 37.46 41.82 77.76
N LYS A 411 38.46 42.62 77.39
CA LYS A 411 39.79 42.16 77.02
C LYS A 411 40.86 42.90 77.81
N GLN A 412 42.08 42.36 77.81
CA GLN A 412 43.23 42.97 78.47
C GLN A 412 44.21 43.49 77.44
N MET A 413 44.78 44.67 77.68
CA MET A 413 45.88 45.23 76.90
C MET A 413 47.09 45.46 77.80
N LEU A 414 48.28 45.27 77.24
CA LEU A 414 49.56 45.48 77.93
C LEU A 414 50.33 46.61 77.24
N ILE A 415 50.71 47.62 78.01
CA ILE A 415 51.56 48.72 77.55
C ILE A 415 53.00 48.40 77.93
N GLY A 416 53.87 48.26 76.94
CA GLY A 416 55.30 48.01 77.11
C GLY A 416 56.04 49.23 77.67
N LYS A 417 57.22 49.00 78.24
CA LYS A 417 58.12 50.06 78.70
C LYS A 417 58.77 50.82 77.54
#